data_AF-A0A849PVG0-F1
#
_entry.id   AF-A0A849PVG0-F1
#
_cell.length_a   1.000
_cell.length_b   1.000
_cell.length_c   1.000
_cell.angle_alpha   90.00
_cell.angle_beta   90.00
_cell.angle_gamma   90.00
#
_symmetry.space_group_name_H-M   'P 1'
#
loop_
_entity.id
_entity.type
_entity.pdbx_description
1 polymer ?
#
loop_
_entity_poly.entity_id
_entity_poly.type
_entity_poly.pdbx_seq_one_letter_code
_entity_poly.pdbx_strand_id
1 'polypeptide(L)'
;MLEVLQESLRKAPIVIRGEYPYFIHPISDGVPSLEPELLDEIADHMIDIAGKDYDRIVSIEAMGIPLATALSMKTGKPMSIVRKRQYGLEGEVVLSQSTGYS
;
A
#
# COMPACT_ATOMS: atom_id res chain seq x y z
N MET A 1 -12.32 -1.48 16.00
CA MET A 1 -11.70 -0.60 14.98
C MET A 1 -10.57 -1.38 14.32
N LEU A 2 -10.60 -1.51 13.00
CA LEU A 2 -9.72 -2.39 12.21
C LEU A 2 -9.92 -3.90 12.47
N GLU A 3 -11.16 -4.35 12.66
CA GLU A 3 -11.42 -5.75 12.98
C GLU A 3 -11.17 -6.66 11.78
N VAL A 4 -11.52 -6.21 10.57
CA VAL A 4 -11.30 -6.97 9.33
C VAL A 4 -9.81 -7.12 9.05
N LEU A 5 -9.04 -6.03 9.17
CA LEU A 5 -7.58 -6.05 9.03
C LEU A 5 -6.90 -6.93 10.09
N GLN A 6 -7.29 -6.80 11.37
CA GLN A 6 -6.68 -7.61 12.42
C GLN A 6 -6.92 -9.10 12.17
N GLU A 7 -8.14 -9.46 11.77
CA GLU A 7 -8.49 -10.85 11.51
C GLU A 7 -7.82 -11.39 10.24
N SER A 8 -7.70 -10.57 9.18
CA SER A 8 -6.99 -10.95 7.96
C SER A 8 -5.50 -11.21 8.22
N LEU A 9 -4.87 -10.42 9.11
CA LEU A 9 -3.50 -10.64 9.54
C LEU A 9 -3.33 -11.91 10.37
N ARG A 10 -4.26 -12.21 11.30
CA ARG A 10 -4.21 -13.46 12.10
C ARG A 10 -4.34 -14.71 11.24
N LYS A 11 -5.07 -14.61 10.13
CA LYS A 11 -5.28 -15.71 9.16
C LYS A 11 -4.21 -15.77 8.06
N ALA A 12 -3.31 -14.79 7.98
CA ALA A 12 -2.32 -14.71 6.92
C ALA A 12 -1.38 -15.94 6.95
N PRO A 13 -1.23 -16.68 5.85
CA PRO A 13 -0.30 -17.80 5.80
C PRO A 13 1.13 -17.28 5.95
N ILE A 14 1.95 -18.01 6.70
CA ILE A 14 3.37 -17.74 6.88
C ILE A 14 4.15 -18.74 6.04
N VAL A 15 5.09 -18.22 5.25
CA VAL A 15 6.05 -18.99 4.46
C VAL A 15 7.47 -18.63 4.89
N ILE A 16 8.42 -19.54 4.69
CA ILE A 16 9.83 -19.23 4.94
C ILE A 16 10.45 -18.66 3.66
N ARG A 17 11.03 -17.46 3.76
CA ARG A 17 11.78 -16.79 2.69
C ARG A 17 13.24 -16.72 3.11
N GLY A 18 14.06 -17.63 2.59
CA GLY A 18 15.46 -17.73 2.99
C GLY A 18 15.55 -18.12 4.48
N GLU A 19 16.03 -17.19 5.31
CA GLU A 19 16.27 -17.41 6.73
C GLU A 19 15.20 -16.79 7.65
N TYR A 20 14.13 -16.20 7.10
CA TYR A 20 13.11 -15.52 7.90
C TYR A 20 11.67 -15.93 7.54
N PRO A 21 10.74 -15.89 8.51
CA PRO A 21 9.32 -16.06 8.25
C PRO A 21 8.75 -14.81 7.56
N TYR A 22 7.95 -15.02 6.52
CA TYR A 22 7.28 -13.99 5.75
C TYR A 22 5.78 -14.30 5.70
N PHE A 23 4.95 -13.37 6.13
CA PHE A 23 3.51 -13.50 6.01
C PHE A 23 3.07 -13.10 4.59
N ILE A 24 2.10 -13.83 4.04
CA ILE A 24 1.50 -13.54 2.74
C ILE A 24 0.12 -12.97 3.01
N HIS A 25 -0.15 -11.75 2.54
CA HIS A 25 -1.40 -11.05 2.85
C HIS A 25 -1.99 -10.34 1.63
N PRO A 26 -3.32 -10.28 1.47
CA PRO A 26 -3.95 -9.68 0.30
C PRO A 26 -3.52 -8.23 0.01
N ILE A 27 -3.28 -7.42 1.05
CA ILE A 27 -2.86 -6.02 0.91
C ILE A 27 -1.40 -5.88 0.45
N SER A 28 -0.51 -6.76 0.89
CA SER A 28 0.91 -6.71 0.49
C SER A 28 1.13 -7.47 -0.81
N ASP A 29 0.71 -8.73 -0.88
CA ASP A 29 1.13 -9.64 -1.94
C ASP A 29 0.07 -9.81 -3.04
N GLY A 30 -1.14 -9.27 -2.84
CA GLY A 30 -2.27 -9.46 -3.76
C GLY A 30 -2.83 -10.89 -3.78
N VAL A 31 -2.35 -11.75 -2.86
CA VAL A 31 -2.78 -13.13 -2.69
C VAL A 31 -2.89 -13.48 -1.21
N PRO A 32 -3.94 -14.21 -0.78
CA PRO A 32 -5.20 -14.47 -1.50
C PRO A 32 -5.91 -13.19 -1.95
N SER A 33 -7.05 -13.31 -2.65
CA SER A 33 -7.79 -12.17 -3.20
C SER A 33 -7.98 -11.05 -2.17
N LEU A 34 -7.77 -9.81 -2.63
CA LEU A 34 -8.05 -8.62 -1.84
C LEU A 34 -9.54 -8.34 -1.83
N GLU A 35 -10.17 -8.58 -0.68
CA GLU A 35 -11.59 -8.29 -0.48
C GLU A 35 -11.83 -6.78 -0.36
N PRO A 36 -12.88 -6.23 -1.02
CA PRO A 36 -13.20 -4.81 -0.98
C PRO A 36 -13.38 -4.27 0.45
N GLU A 37 -14.03 -5.03 1.33
CA GLU A 37 -14.28 -4.63 2.74
C GLU A 37 -12.97 -4.38 3.50
N LEU A 38 -11.95 -5.22 3.30
CA LEU A 38 -10.64 -5.05 3.90
C LEU A 38 -9.95 -3.78 3.38
N LEU A 39 -10.01 -3.54 2.07
CA LEU A 39 -9.43 -2.35 1.47
C LEU A 39 -10.15 -1.07 1.95
N ASP A 40 -11.47 -1.12 2.08
CA ASP A 40 -12.32 -0.02 2.52
C ASP A 40 -12.03 0.37 3.97
N GLU A 41 -11.98 -0.61 4.88
CA GLU A 41 -11.68 -0.40 6.31
C GLU A 41 -10.31 0.26 6.51
N ILE A 42 -9.30 -0.19 5.77
CA ILE A 42 -7.95 0.37 5.84
C ILE A 42 -7.94 1.80 5.28
N ALA A 43 -8.56 2.03 4.13
CA ALA A 43 -8.58 3.34 3.49
C ALA A 43 -9.27 4.38 4.37
N ASP A 44 -10.41 4.04 5.00
CA ASP A 44 -11.11 4.94 5.93
C ASP A 44 -10.23 5.31 7.12
N HIS A 45 -9.57 4.31 7.73
CA HIS A 45 -8.67 4.59 8.85
C HIS A 45 -7.44 5.43 8.44
N MET A 46 -6.90 5.23 7.23
CA MET A 46 -5.83 6.07 6.70
C MET A 46 -6.28 7.52 6.50
N ILE A 47 -7.51 7.75 6.05
CA ILE A 47 -8.09 9.10 5.90
C ILE A 47 -8.21 9.78 7.26
N ASP A 48 -8.65 9.05 8.28
CA ASP A 48 -8.76 9.57 9.65
C ASP A 48 -7.39 10.02 10.20
N ILE A 49 -6.33 9.24 9.93
CA ILE A 49 -4.96 9.56 10.35
C ILE A 49 -4.40 10.75 9.55
N ALA A 50 -4.60 10.76 8.23
CA ALA A 50 -4.02 11.76 7.33
C ALA A 50 -4.68 13.15 7.47
N GLY A 51 -5.91 13.22 7.96
CA GLY A 51 -6.68 14.46 8.02
C GLY A 51 -7.09 14.96 6.64
N LYS A 52 -7.12 16.29 6.44
CA LYS A 52 -7.61 16.92 5.20
C LYS A 52 -6.61 17.85 4.51
N ASP A 53 -5.47 18.11 5.14
CA ASP A 53 -4.48 19.10 4.68
C ASP A 53 -3.44 18.48 3.74
N TYR A 54 -3.88 18.07 2.56
CA TYR A 54 -3.03 17.59 1.48
C TYR A 54 -3.71 17.73 0.12
N ASP A 55 -2.88 17.83 -0.93
CA ASP A 55 -3.35 18.03 -2.31
C ASP A 55 -3.24 16.79 -3.19
N ARG A 56 -2.40 15.82 -2.82
CA ARG A 56 -2.08 14.65 -3.64
C ARG A 56 -1.73 13.44 -2.78
N ILE A 57 -2.02 12.25 -3.31
CA ILE A 57 -1.58 10.97 -2.77
C ILE A 57 -0.36 10.48 -3.56
N VAL A 58 0.70 10.06 -2.87
CA VAL A 58 1.87 9.44 -3.49
C VAL A 58 2.06 8.05 -2.89
N SER A 59 2.26 7.06 -3.74
CA SER A 59 2.49 5.67 -3.35
C SER A 59 3.51 5.02 -4.28
N ILE A 60 3.97 3.80 -3.98
CA ILE A 60 4.98 3.08 -4.76
C ILE A 60 4.41 1.79 -5.34
N GLU A 61 4.90 1.40 -6.51
CA GLU A 61 4.53 0.13 -7.11
C GLU A 61 5.08 -1.09 -6.33
N ALA A 62 4.40 -2.24 -6.34
CA ALA A 62 3.04 -2.46 -6.84
C ALA A 62 2.00 -2.46 -5.70
N MET A 63 2.45 -2.82 -4.49
CA MET A 63 1.60 -3.12 -3.34
C MET A 63 0.84 -1.89 -2.82
N GLY A 64 1.39 -0.69 -3.02
CA GLY A 64 0.74 0.55 -2.61
C GLY A 64 -0.35 1.04 -3.56
N ILE A 65 -0.52 0.41 -4.74
CA ILE A 65 -1.48 0.84 -5.77
C ILE A 65 -2.94 0.69 -5.30
N PRO A 66 -3.39 -0.45 -4.76
CA PRO A 66 -4.78 -0.60 -4.31
C PRO A 66 -5.17 0.44 -3.25
N LEU A 67 -4.28 0.66 -2.27
CA LEU A 67 -4.48 1.66 -1.21
C LEU A 67 -4.58 3.07 -1.78
N ALA A 68 -3.62 3.48 -2.62
CA ALA A 68 -3.65 4.80 -3.24
C ALA A 68 -4.89 5.02 -4.11
N THR A 69 -5.33 3.97 -4.81
CA THR A 69 -6.54 4.01 -5.64
C THR A 69 -7.78 4.22 -4.77
N ALA A 70 -7.94 3.43 -3.70
CA ALA A 70 -9.07 3.57 -2.77
C ALA A 70 -9.10 4.96 -2.13
N LEU A 71 -7.95 5.45 -1.66
CA LEU A 71 -7.82 6.80 -1.11
C LEU A 71 -8.19 7.88 -2.13
N SER A 72 -7.70 7.77 -3.36
CA SER A 72 -7.98 8.74 -4.43
C SER A 72 -9.48 8.80 -4.73
N MET A 73 -10.13 7.65 -4.83
CA MET A 73 -11.57 7.55 -5.08
C MET A 73 -12.40 8.12 -3.92
N LYS A 74 -12.02 7.82 -2.66
CA LYS A 74 -12.76 8.31 -1.47
C LYS A 74 -12.58 9.80 -1.21
N THR A 75 -11.39 10.34 -1.49
CA THR A 75 -11.03 11.71 -1.12
C THR A 75 -11.18 12.71 -2.26
N GLY A 76 -11.31 12.22 -3.50
CA GLY A 76 -11.32 13.03 -4.71
C GLY A 76 -9.95 13.65 -5.03
N LYS A 77 -8.88 13.23 -4.35
CA LYS A 77 -7.52 13.76 -4.54
C LYS A 77 -6.79 12.96 -5.62
N PRO A 78 -6.01 13.62 -6.49
CA PRO A 78 -5.21 12.92 -7.49
C PRO A 78 -4.13 12.04 -6.82
N MET A 79 -3.76 10.94 -7.46
CA MET A 79 -2.67 10.08 -7.00
C MET A 79 -1.52 9.97 -8.02
N SER A 80 -0.34 9.60 -7.55
CA SER A 80 0.81 9.26 -8.40
C SER A 80 1.53 8.04 -7.84
N ILE A 81 1.96 7.14 -8.75
CA ILE A 81 2.65 5.91 -8.40
C ILE A 81 4.12 6.04 -8.79
N VAL A 82 4.99 6.03 -7.78
CA VAL A 82 6.44 5.94 -7.92
C VAL A 82 6.81 4.58 -8.49
N ARG A 83 7.76 4.59 -9.43
CA ARG A 83 8.17 3.44 -10.21
C ARG A 83 9.60 3.04 -9.83
N LYS A 84 9.87 1.75 -9.82
CA LYS A 84 11.19 1.17 -9.51
C LYS A 84 12.16 1.28 -10.68
N ARG A 85 11.65 1.57 -11.88
CA ARG A 85 12.42 1.75 -13.10
C ARG A 85 12.18 3.14 -13.65
N GLN A 86 13.26 3.76 -14.09
CA GLN A 86 13.22 5.08 -14.74
C GLN A 86 12.50 5.01 -16.08
N TYR A 87 11.84 6.11 -16.45
CA TYR A 87 11.23 6.29 -17.76
C TYR A 87 11.98 7.29 -18.65
N GLY A 88 12.95 8.03 -18.12
CA GLY A 88 13.70 9.06 -18.86
C GLY A 88 12.85 10.28 -19.19
N LEU A 89 11.86 10.59 -18.36
CA LEU A 89 10.98 11.75 -18.56
C LEU A 89 11.67 13.03 -18.11
N GLU A 90 11.34 14.15 -18.75
CA GLU A 90 11.79 15.47 -18.31
C GLU A 90 11.30 15.73 -16.88
N GLY A 91 12.23 16.11 -15.99
CA GLY A 91 11.93 16.35 -14.57
C GLY A 91 11.78 15.08 -13.72
N GLU A 92 12.13 13.90 -14.24
CA GLU A 92 12.16 12.67 -13.44
C GLU A 92 13.21 12.78 -12.32
N VAL A 93 12.79 12.50 -11.09
CA VAL A 93 13.66 12.53 -9.90
C VAL A 93 13.83 11.12 -9.38
N VAL A 94 15.10 10.70 -9.21
CA VAL A 94 15.41 9.43 -8.55
C VAL A 94 15.34 9.62 -7.05
N LEU A 95 14.41 8.90 -6.43
CA LEU A 95 14.33 8.76 -4.98
C LEU A 95 15.10 7.50 -4.58
N SER A 96 16.01 7.63 -3.63
CA SER A 96 16.68 6.48 -3.01
C SER A 96 16.46 6.51 -1.52
N GLN A 97 16.13 5.35 -0.96
CA GLN A 97 16.00 5.16 0.47
C GLN A 97 16.73 3.86 0.80
N SER A 98 17.81 3.95 1.59
CA SER A 98 18.40 2.75 2.18
C SER A 98 17.44 2.27 3.27
N THR A 99 17.09 1.00 3.18
CA THR A 99 16.28 0.30 4.18
C THR A 99 17.14 -0.83 4.70
N GLY A 100 16.84 -1.39 5.88
CA GLY A 100 17.67 -2.43 6.52
C GLY A 100 17.83 -3.74 5.74
N TYR A 101 17.26 -3.84 4.53
CA TYR A 101 17.44 -4.96 3.61
C TYR A 101 18.45 -4.68 2.49
N SER A 102 19.10 -3.50 2.46
CA SER A 102 20.22 -3.14 1.57
C SER A 102 21.03 -1.94 2.06
#